data_AF-A0A6G2JZ85-F1
#
_entry.id   AF-A0A6G2JZ85-F1
#
_cell.length_a   1.000
_cell.length_b   1.000
_cell.length_c   1.000
_cell.angle_alpha   90.00
_cell.angle_beta   90.00
_cell.angle_gamma   90.00
#
_symmetry.space_group_name_H-M   'P 1'
#
loop_
_entity.id
_entity.type
_entity.pdbx_description
1 polymer ?
#
loop_
_entity_poly.entity_id
_entity_poly.type
_entity_poly.pdbx_seq_one_letter_code
_entity_poly.pdbx_strand_id
1 'polypeptide(L)'
;MSPFGRPASEPLRRSGRLTGVAPASGDPAPPSDGAGADAAEAPPEPAEALADLRETVLAYLRQEAVDPLKRLAAWLGFGLLGGVFVCTGLVLLALGGLRALQTETGGHLSGNLSWAPYGIVLAAVLVVFLFARAGARARRRGSPEEER
;
A
#
# COMPACT_ATOMS: atom_id res chain seq x y z
N MET A 1 3.95 -36.58 -50.29
CA MET A 1 4.70 -36.84 -49.05
C MET A 1 3.93 -36.13 -47.94
N SER A 2 3.12 -36.89 -47.24
CA SER A 2 2.23 -36.46 -46.15
C SER A 2 2.34 -37.60 -45.10
N PRO A 3 1.86 -37.47 -43.85
CA PRO A 3 1.37 -36.29 -43.13
C PRO A 3 1.62 -36.36 -41.59
N PHE A 4 0.96 -35.47 -40.83
CA PHE A 4 0.43 -35.66 -39.47
C PHE A 4 1.37 -35.83 -38.26
N GLY A 5 1.14 -34.95 -37.27
CA GLY A 5 1.62 -35.12 -35.90
C GLY A 5 0.88 -34.24 -34.89
N ARG A 6 -0.43 -34.05 -35.03
CA ARG A 6 -1.31 -33.69 -33.89
C ARG A 6 -1.81 -35.00 -33.26
N PRO A 7 -1.60 -35.26 -31.97
CA PRO A 7 -2.58 -36.01 -31.19
C PRO A 7 -3.61 -34.98 -30.67
N ALA A 8 -4.87 -34.94 -31.12
CA ALA A 8 -5.93 -35.95 -30.98
C ALA A 8 -6.04 -36.46 -29.54
N SER A 9 -7.03 -35.90 -28.81
CA SER A 9 -8.03 -36.57 -27.98
C SER A 9 -7.53 -37.63 -26.97
N GLU A 10 -7.90 -37.58 -25.69
CA GLU A 10 -9.19 -38.10 -25.17
C GLU A 10 -8.99 -38.40 -23.65
N PRO A 11 -10.00 -38.86 -22.88
CA PRO A 11 -11.02 -38.08 -22.18
C PRO A 11 -10.89 -38.14 -20.64
N LEU A 12 -11.77 -37.38 -19.97
CA LEU A 12 -12.20 -37.57 -18.58
C LEU A 12 -12.27 -39.06 -18.18
N ARG A 13 -11.39 -39.50 -17.26
CA ARG A 13 -11.63 -40.71 -16.47
C ARG A 13 -12.34 -40.36 -15.16
N ARG A 14 -13.66 -40.28 -15.27
CA ARG A 14 -14.61 -40.53 -14.19
C ARG A 14 -14.50 -42.00 -13.80
N SER A 15 -13.78 -42.32 -12.73
CA SER A 15 -13.82 -43.65 -12.13
C SER A 15 -14.77 -43.60 -10.94
N GLY A 16 -16.02 -43.96 -11.19
CA GLY A 16 -16.91 -44.39 -10.13
C GLY A 16 -16.50 -45.79 -9.69
N ARG A 17 -16.30 -45.98 -8.38
CA ARG A 17 -16.41 -47.29 -7.75
C ARG A 17 -17.28 -47.16 -6.50
N LEU A 18 -18.57 -47.33 -6.74
CA LEU A 18 -19.52 -47.87 -5.77
C LEU A 18 -19.23 -49.36 -5.65
N THR A 19 -18.86 -49.85 -4.47
CA THR A 19 -19.18 -51.21 -3.99
C THR A 19 -18.67 -51.40 -2.56
N GLY A 20 -19.56 -51.83 -1.66
CA GLY A 20 -19.16 -52.29 -0.34
C GLY A 20 -20.13 -51.97 0.80
N VAL A 21 -21.43 -52.17 0.61
CA VAL A 21 -22.34 -52.42 1.74
C VAL A 21 -22.11 -53.86 2.18
N ALA A 22 -21.71 -54.05 3.44
CA ALA A 22 -21.74 -55.34 4.13
C ALA A 22 -22.64 -55.20 5.39
N PRO A 23 -23.55 -56.16 5.66
CA PRO A 23 -24.55 -56.03 6.70
C PRO A 23 -24.15 -56.67 8.06
N ALA A 24 -24.64 -56.02 9.11
CA ALA A 24 -25.19 -56.55 10.37
C ALA A 24 -24.37 -57.52 11.26
N SER A 25 -24.04 -57.07 12.47
CA SER A 25 -24.47 -57.75 13.72
C SER A 25 -24.25 -56.87 14.93
N GLY A 26 -25.32 -56.56 15.66
CA GLY A 26 -25.32 -55.80 16.91
C GLY A 26 -26.71 -55.23 17.18
N ASP A 27 -27.53 -55.99 17.90
CA ASP A 27 -28.88 -55.62 18.33
C ASP A 27 -28.91 -54.34 19.21
N PRO A 28 -30.07 -53.66 19.31
CA PRO A 28 -30.18 -52.34 19.91
C PRO A 28 -30.25 -52.39 21.45
N ALA A 29 -29.33 -51.69 22.12
CA ALA A 29 -29.47 -51.34 23.53
C ALA A 29 -30.44 -50.14 23.68
N PRO A 30 -31.25 -50.09 24.76
CA PRO A 30 -32.26 -49.04 24.94
C PRO A 30 -31.62 -47.65 25.05
N PRO A 31 -32.36 -46.58 24.70
CA PRO A 31 -31.88 -45.22 24.90
C PRO A 31 -31.78 -44.95 26.41
N SER A 32 -30.55 -44.96 26.93
CA SER A 32 -30.28 -44.41 28.24
C SER A 32 -30.30 -42.89 28.10
N ASP A 33 -31.40 -42.31 28.56
CA ASP A 33 -31.54 -40.90 28.91
C ASP A 33 -30.30 -40.45 29.69
N GLY A 34 -29.43 -39.79 28.96
CA GLY A 34 -28.26 -39.06 29.43
C GLY A 34 -28.11 -37.83 28.58
N ALA A 35 -29.24 -37.17 28.30
CA ALA A 35 -29.28 -35.77 27.96
C ALA A 35 -28.67 -34.97 29.12
N GLY A 36 -27.33 -34.92 29.19
CA GLY A 36 -26.70 -33.63 29.23
C GLY A 36 -27.05 -33.02 27.88
N ALA A 37 -28.02 -32.11 27.73
CA ALA A 37 -28.16 -30.91 28.56
C ALA A 37 -26.78 -30.33 28.91
N ASP A 38 -25.83 -30.43 27.98
CA ASP A 38 -25.01 -29.27 27.68
C ASP A 38 -26.05 -28.19 27.37
N ALA A 39 -26.18 -27.33 28.37
CA ALA A 39 -27.18 -26.30 28.47
C ALA A 39 -27.35 -25.66 27.11
N ALA A 40 -28.60 -25.38 26.75
CA ALA A 40 -28.89 -24.28 25.85
C ALA A 40 -28.13 -23.06 26.38
N GLU A 41 -26.92 -22.85 25.87
CA GLU A 41 -26.06 -21.74 26.18
C GLU A 41 -26.89 -20.52 25.81
N ALA A 42 -27.17 -19.69 26.80
CA ALA A 42 -27.92 -18.46 26.58
C ALA A 42 -27.27 -17.72 25.40
N PRO A 43 -28.06 -17.13 24.47
CA PRO A 43 -27.48 -16.44 23.33
C PRO A 43 -26.41 -15.47 23.86
N PRO A 44 -25.22 -15.43 23.23
CA PRO A 44 -24.13 -14.59 23.71
C PRO A 44 -24.69 -13.18 23.93
N GLU A 45 -24.41 -12.62 25.10
CA GLU A 45 -24.83 -11.26 25.40
C GLU A 45 -24.39 -10.38 24.22
N PRO A 46 -25.26 -9.48 23.70
CA PRO A 46 -24.97 -8.74 22.48
C PRO A 46 -23.63 -7.99 22.54
N ALA A 47 -23.13 -7.69 23.74
CA ALA A 47 -21.81 -7.14 23.98
C ALA A 47 -20.64 -8.10 23.67
N GLU A 48 -20.77 -9.39 23.97
CA GLU A 48 -19.77 -10.43 23.68
C GLU A 48 -19.71 -10.71 22.17
N ALA A 49 -20.87 -10.83 21.53
CA ALA A 49 -20.93 -10.98 20.07
C ALA A 49 -20.28 -9.77 19.36
N LEU A 50 -20.47 -8.55 19.87
CA LEU A 50 -19.83 -7.35 19.33
C LEU A 50 -18.30 -7.35 19.57
N ALA A 51 -17.87 -7.89 20.72
CA ALA A 51 -16.46 -8.03 21.07
C ALA A 51 -15.74 -9.04 20.15
N ASP A 52 -16.39 -10.13 19.77
CA ASP A 52 -15.82 -11.12 18.83
C ASP A 52 -15.81 -10.62 17.39
N LEU A 53 -16.84 -9.87 16.98
CA LEU A 53 -16.89 -9.23 15.67
C LEU A 53 -15.80 -8.16 15.52
N ARG A 54 -15.56 -7.33 16.54
CA ARG A 54 -14.44 -6.37 16.49
C ARG A 54 -13.09 -7.09 16.45
N GLU A 55 -12.93 -8.18 17.20
CA GLU A 55 -11.66 -8.91 17.31
C GLU A 55 -11.27 -9.48 15.94
N THR A 56 -12.24 -10.12 15.28
CA THR A 56 -12.07 -10.67 13.94
C THR A 56 -11.80 -9.60 12.89
N VAL A 57 -12.55 -8.49 12.89
CA VAL A 57 -12.29 -7.36 11.97
C VAL A 57 -10.90 -6.76 12.23
N LEU A 58 -10.51 -6.58 13.49
CA LEU A 58 -9.21 -6.04 13.85
C LEU A 58 -8.07 -6.98 13.43
N ALA A 59 -8.27 -8.30 13.58
CA ALA A 59 -7.32 -9.31 13.13
C ALA A 59 -7.13 -9.28 11.61
N TYR A 60 -8.23 -9.14 10.84
CA TYR A 60 -8.17 -8.98 9.39
C TYR A 60 -7.45 -7.70 8.98
N LEU A 61 -7.78 -6.57 9.62
CA LEU A 61 -7.07 -5.31 9.37
C LEU A 61 -5.60 -5.44 9.74
N ARG A 62 -5.24 -6.16 10.81
CA ARG A 62 -3.84 -6.40 11.18
C ARG A 62 -3.12 -7.24 10.12
N GLN A 63 -3.77 -8.24 9.53
CA GLN A 63 -3.18 -9.08 8.49
C GLN A 63 -3.01 -8.31 7.18
N GLU A 64 -4.07 -7.64 6.74
CA GLU A 64 -4.08 -6.99 5.43
C GLU A 64 -3.45 -5.59 5.47
N ALA A 65 -3.37 -4.91 6.62
CA ALA A 65 -2.84 -3.56 6.74
C ALA A 65 -1.35 -3.48 7.09
N VAL A 66 -0.71 -4.55 7.57
CA VAL A 66 0.72 -4.52 7.93
C VAL A 66 1.60 -4.32 6.70
N ASP A 67 1.33 -5.06 5.62
CA ASP A 67 2.04 -4.93 4.36
C ASP A 67 1.90 -3.53 3.71
N PRO A 68 0.70 -2.95 3.56
CA PRO A 68 0.55 -1.59 3.03
C PRO A 68 1.13 -0.54 3.98
N LEU A 69 1.05 -0.71 5.30
CA LEU A 69 1.64 0.23 6.25
C LEU A 69 3.17 0.22 6.17
N LYS A 70 3.79 -0.96 6.00
CA LYS A 70 5.24 -1.08 5.83
C LYS A 70 5.71 -0.40 4.53
N ARG A 71 4.95 -0.56 3.44
CA ARG A 71 5.21 0.12 2.17
C ARG A 71 5.07 1.64 2.31
N LEU A 72 4.04 2.11 3.01
CA LEU A 72 3.84 3.53 3.28
C LEU A 72 4.98 4.11 4.13
N ALA A 73 5.37 3.42 5.20
CA ALA A 73 6.48 3.83 6.06
C ALA A 73 7.81 3.92 5.28
N ALA A 74 8.07 2.93 4.42
CA ALA A 74 9.23 2.96 3.53
C ALA A 74 9.17 4.15 2.56
N TRP A 75 8.04 4.37 1.89
CA TRP A 75 7.85 5.50 0.97
C TRP A 75 8.02 6.85 1.67
N LEU A 76 7.46 7.00 2.87
CA LEU A 76 7.62 8.21 3.68
C LEU A 76 9.09 8.41 4.07
N GLY A 77 9.78 7.35 4.50
CA GLY A 77 11.21 7.39 4.83
C GLY A 77 12.07 7.86 3.65
N PHE A 78 11.86 7.29 2.46
CA PHE A 78 12.54 7.74 1.24
C PHE A 78 12.18 9.19 0.88
N GLY A 79 10.93 9.60 1.10
CA GLY A 79 10.47 10.97 0.90
C GLY A 79 11.15 11.97 1.83
N LEU A 80 11.27 11.66 3.13
CA LEU A 80 11.98 12.51 4.09
C LEU A 80 13.47 12.59 3.77
N LEU A 81 14.12 11.46 3.46
CA LEU A 81 15.54 11.43 3.13
C LEU A 81 15.83 12.25 1.86
N GLY A 82 15.01 12.06 0.82
CA GLY A 82 15.06 12.88 -0.39
C GLY A 82 14.79 14.35 -0.11
N GLY A 83 13.82 14.65 0.76
CA GLY A 83 13.50 16.02 1.20
C GLY A 83 14.68 16.72 1.87
N VAL A 84 15.41 16.03 2.75
CA VAL A 84 16.63 16.54 3.38
C VAL A 84 17.71 16.84 2.34
N PHE A 85 17.95 15.92 1.40
CA PHE A 85 18.91 16.12 0.32
C PHE A 85 18.54 17.30 -0.58
N VAL A 86 17.28 17.41 -0.98
CA VAL A 86 16.79 18.52 -1.81
C VAL A 86 16.90 19.85 -1.08
N CYS A 87 16.50 19.91 0.20
CA CYS A 87 16.61 21.12 1.01
C CYS A 87 18.08 21.55 1.15
N THR A 88 18.96 20.61 1.49
CA THR A 88 20.40 20.86 1.61
C THR A 88 21.01 21.32 0.29
N GLY A 89 20.69 20.66 -0.82
CA GLY A 89 21.15 21.01 -2.15
C GLY A 89 20.70 22.41 -2.58
N LEU A 90 19.47 22.79 -2.28
CA LEU A 90 18.97 24.15 -2.56
C LEU A 90 19.72 25.21 -1.75
N VAL A 91 20.00 24.96 -0.47
CA VAL A 91 20.81 25.88 0.36
C VAL A 91 22.23 26.01 -0.17
N LEU A 92 22.88 24.90 -0.54
CA LEU A 92 24.22 24.93 -1.11
C LEU A 92 24.26 25.61 -2.48
N LEU A 93 23.27 25.37 -3.34
CA LEU A 93 23.16 26.02 -4.64
C LEU A 93 22.93 27.53 -4.49
N ALA A 94 22.10 27.93 -3.52
CA ALA A 94 21.87 29.31 -3.14
C ALA A 94 23.15 30.02 -2.68
N LEU A 95 23.89 29.40 -1.76
CA LEU A 95 25.17 29.90 -1.27
C LEU A 95 26.24 29.94 -2.37
N GLY A 96 26.27 28.92 -3.24
CA GLY A 96 27.19 28.83 -4.39
C GLY A 96 26.91 29.90 -5.44
N GLY A 97 25.65 30.13 -5.79
CA GLY A 97 25.23 31.20 -6.71
C GLY A 97 25.56 32.59 -6.15
N LEU A 98 25.29 32.79 -4.86
CA LEU A 98 25.72 33.99 -4.13
C LEU A 98 27.24 34.18 -4.22
N ARG A 99 28.01 33.14 -3.94
CA ARG A 99 29.47 33.19 -4.01
C ARG A 99 29.98 33.50 -5.42
N ALA A 100 29.40 32.91 -6.46
CA ALA A 100 29.76 33.17 -7.85
C ALA A 100 29.54 34.63 -8.22
N LEU A 101 28.38 35.20 -7.86
CA LEU A 101 28.07 36.60 -8.11
C LEU A 101 28.98 37.57 -7.34
N GLN A 102 29.31 37.24 -6.09
CA GLN A 102 30.27 38.02 -5.29
C GLN A 102 31.70 37.91 -5.83
N THR A 103 32.08 36.80 -6.46
CA THR A 103 33.43 36.58 -7.01
C THR A 103 33.63 37.34 -8.32
N GLU A 104 32.62 37.34 -9.20
CA GLU A 104 32.68 38.03 -10.50
C GLU A 104 32.40 39.55 -10.39
N THR A 105 31.64 39.98 -9.38
CA THR A 105 31.15 41.38 -9.28
C THR A 105 31.66 42.13 -8.04
N GLY A 106 32.58 41.53 -7.28
CA GLY A 106 33.05 42.00 -5.96
C GLY A 106 33.67 43.40 -5.91
N GLY A 107 34.07 43.98 -7.05
CA GLY A 107 34.50 45.38 -7.14
C GLY A 107 33.36 46.39 -7.37
N HIS A 108 32.22 45.97 -7.93
CA HIS A 108 31.13 46.85 -8.37
C HIS A 108 29.87 46.76 -7.50
N LEU A 109 29.69 45.69 -6.72
CA LEU A 109 28.53 45.48 -5.83
C LEU A 109 28.83 45.67 -4.33
N SER A 110 29.88 46.43 -3.98
CA SER A 110 30.14 46.80 -2.58
C SER A 110 29.28 48.02 -2.21
N GLY A 111 28.32 47.83 -1.28
CA GLY A 111 27.37 48.86 -0.84
C GLY A 111 25.90 48.44 -0.98
N ASN A 112 25.11 49.20 -1.72
CA ASN A 112 23.63 49.10 -1.83
C ASN A 112 23.08 47.85 -2.56
N LEU A 113 23.94 46.93 -3.00
CA LEU A 113 23.56 45.71 -3.74
C LEU A 113 23.83 44.42 -2.94
N SER A 114 24.17 44.55 -1.65
CA SER A 114 24.31 43.42 -0.71
C SER A 114 23.05 42.56 -0.56
N TRP A 115 21.87 43.09 -0.90
CA TRP A 115 20.58 42.40 -0.84
C TRP A 115 20.30 41.50 -2.06
N ALA A 116 20.91 41.77 -3.22
CA ALA A 116 20.72 41.03 -4.47
C ALA A 116 21.05 39.53 -4.37
N PRO A 117 22.17 39.13 -3.70
CA PRO A 117 22.38 37.81 -3.14
C PRO A 117 21.14 37.05 -2.65
N TYR A 118 20.44 37.65 -1.69
CA TYR A 118 19.33 37.04 -1.00
C TYR A 118 18.09 36.99 -1.91
N GLY A 119 17.94 37.98 -2.80
CA GLY A 119 16.86 38.03 -3.79
C GLY A 119 16.93 36.92 -4.84
N ILE A 120 18.12 36.54 -5.29
CA ILE A 120 18.30 35.47 -6.30
C ILE A 120 18.03 34.09 -5.69
N VAL A 121 18.48 33.89 -4.45
CA VAL A 121 18.13 32.69 -3.66
C VAL A 121 16.62 32.59 -3.48
N LEU A 122 15.98 33.69 -3.09
CA LEU A 122 14.53 33.75 -2.95
C LEU A 122 13.82 33.43 -4.27
N ALA A 123 14.30 33.98 -5.39
CA ALA A 123 13.75 33.70 -6.71
C ALA A 123 13.92 32.22 -7.11
N ALA A 124 15.08 31.61 -6.86
CA ALA A 124 15.32 30.19 -7.15
C ALA A 124 14.37 29.29 -6.33
N VAL A 125 14.19 29.58 -5.03
CA VAL A 125 13.23 28.88 -4.17
C VAL A 125 11.80 29.05 -4.68
N LEU A 126 11.42 30.26 -5.07
CA LEU A 126 10.09 30.54 -5.64
C LEU A 126 9.85 29.78 -6.95
N VAL A 127 10.84 29.71 -7.84
CA VAL A 127 10.73 28.94 -9.09
C VAL A 127 10.51 27.46 -8.79
N VAL A 128 11.33 26.87 -7.92
CA VAL A 128 11.17 25.46 -7.50
C VAL A 128 9.79 25.23 -6.87
N PHE A 129 9.34 26.15 -6.02
CA PHE A 129 8.01 26.10 -5.40
C PHE A 129 6.88 26.17 -6.43
N LEU A 130 6.99 27.05 -7.43
CA LEU A 130 6.02 27.19 -8.51
C LEU A 130 5.96 25.94 -9.39
N PHE A 131 7.11 25.34 -9.73
CA PHE A 131 7.16 24.07 -10.45
C PHE A 131 6.55 22.93 -9.62
N ALA A 132 6.84 22.86 -8.32
CA ALA A 132 6.23 21.90 -7.42
C ALA A 132 4.69 22.07 -7.35
N ARG A 133 4.18 23.31 -7.26
CA ARG A 133 2.73 23.58 -7.32
C ARG A 133 2.12 23.24 -8.67
N ALA A 134 2.79 23.57 -9.77
CA ALA A 134 2.31 23.29 -11.12
C ALA A 134 2.21 21.78 -11.34
N GLY A 135 3.23 21.03 -10.95
CA GLY A 135 3.23 19.56 -11.00
C GLY A 135 2.15 18.95 -10.11
N ALA A 136 1.98 19.45 -8.88
CA ALA A 136 0.92 19.00 -7.96
C ALA A 136 -0.48 19.31 -8.50
N ARG A 137 -0.67 20.43 -9.21
CA ARG A 137 -1.95 20.81 -9.82
C ARG A 137 -2.23 20.02 -11.11
N ALA A 138 -1.20 19.73 -11.91
CA ALA A 138 -1.33 18.93 -13.12
C ALA A 138 -1.75 17.48 -12.81
N ARG A 139 -1.18 16.88 -11.75
CA ARG A 139 -1.57 15.53 -11.29
C ARG A 139 -3.03 15.42 -10.84
N ARG A 140 -3.65 16.53 -10.41
CA ARG A 140 -5.08 16.55 -10.03
C ARG A 140 -6.03 16.70 -11.23
N ARG A 141 -5.50 17.02 -12.42
CA ARG A 141 -6.30 17.25 -13.64
C ARG A 141 -6.26 16.08 -14.62
N GLY A 142 -5.40 15.09 -14.41
CA GLY A 142 -5.24 13.93 -15.29
C GLY A 142 -6.19 12.76 -15.02
N SER A 143 -7.31 12.99 -14.33
CA SER A 143 -8.36 11.96 -14.11
C SER A 143 -9.62 12.10 -15.00
N PRO A 144 -9.58 12.53 -16.27
CA PRO A 144 -10.71 12.32 -17.17
C PRO A 144 -10.49 11.05 -18.02
N GLU A 145 -11.43 10.11 -17.88
CA GLU A 145 -11.78 9.08 -18.89
C GLU A 145 -10.73 8.05 -19.29
N GLU A 146 -10.50 7.05 -18.43
CA GLU A 146 -10.13 5.70 -18.91
C GLU A 146 -11.33 4.76 -18.70
N GLU A 147 -12.46 5.12 -19.31
CA GLU A 147 -13.61 4.25 -19.51
C GLU A 147 -14.27 4.61 -20.86
N ARG A 148 -13.73 4.04 -21.94
CA ARG A 148 -14.47 3.65 -23.15
C ARG A 148 -13.71 2.58 -23.93
#